data_AF-A0A9E4FB31-F1
#
_entry.id   AF-A0A9E4FB31-F1
#
_cell.length_a   1.000
_cell.length_b   1.000
_cell.length_c   1.000
_cell.angle_alpha   90.00
_cell.angle_beta   90.00
_cell.angle_gamma   90.00
#
_symmetry.space_group_name_H-M   'P 1'
#
loop_
_entity.id
_entity.type
_entity.pdbx_description
1 polymer ?
#
loop_
_entity_poly.entity_id
_entity_poly.type
_entity_poly.pdbx_seq_one_letter_code
_entity_poly.pdbx_strand_id
1 'polypeptide(L)'
;MRFSVGLVLFAVGGAIIGAVAMFFYSEVSRSSEPIARQSEVPSSSSAATAIAPATPTSTPRSVLTPTAISALVPSEELGSPLPPQIPFPSPVGQRTFEPGERPTVPSTQDFDALRAASFLLRSNEETYHTIAGLPWVRDGVSRIASGPAQSLIDLALVDSDAARELLRMSWLADEISEDEAWATVSLVYLALDVPETFQRLITIPWITDGIDEDEAWAIGSLSDVATESQYAVERLVSYPWFTDGILPDEATVVTALGSMSYELGAGAEFIGMSFLESIEPSDAIALMSLEFLSYDSPAAFRRVMSHPSVVDGITDDETATLALLSDVQITNPDMMDTLLEQSNVQIERRSIELPLAGDVELAIVRLQPGAARSMGLLESAVRFTEDFMGEPLPTNFLLLFYADAVVSDYAGHNSGLSMTVHPDFDSDDDSDEASYAPYILAHEVAHYYWNNSSQLWLDEGAAEIVSIVYEETTTGQEAMGGANTYLCAYAADLTGVEQLEETLAGDCAYSLGTRFFLDLYRTLGEEEYQRGFRDLYLMGVDILDPEDPDARGIDHVREAFGFSQEARDEIIPKWYWESP
;
A
#
# COMPACT_ATOMS: atom_id res chain seq x y z
N MET A 1 -44.40 -1.07 -20.07
CA MET A 1 -44.46 -1.45 -18.65
C MET A 1 -43.23 -2.28 -18.37
N ARG A 2 -42.16 -1.66 -17.86
CA ARG A 2 -40.91 -2.31 -17.46
C ARG A 2 -40.97 -2.44 -15.94
N PHE A 3 -40.79 -3.65 -15.42
CA PHE A 3 -40.66 -3.90 -13.98
C PHE A 3 -39.16 -3.87 -13.65
N SER A 4 -38.76 -2.94 -12.80
CA SER A 4 -37.47 -2.96 -12.11
C SER A 4 -37.58 -3.97 -10.97
N VAL A 5 -36.77 -5.01 -10.99
CA VAL A 5 -36.55 -5.90 -9.84
C VAL A 5 -35.30 -5.38 -9.15
N GLY A 6 -35.48 -4.88 -7.92
CA GLY A 6 -34.43 -4.32 -7.09
C GLY A 6 -33.57 -5.39 -6.44
N LEU A 7 -32.27 -5.13 -6.51
CA LEU A 7 -31.12 -5.77 -5.90
C LEU A 7 -31.30 -5.97 -4.38
N VAL A 8 -31.05 -7.20 -3.90
CA VAL A 8 -30.75 -7.51 -2.49
C VAL A 8 -29.63 -8.54 -2.51
N LEU A 9 -28.39 -8.09 -2.31
CA LEU A 9 -27.22 -8.87 -1.88
C LEU A 9 -26.03 -7.90 -1.74
N PHE A 10 -25.79 -7.41 -0.53
CA PHE A 10 -24.57 -6.71 -0.14
C PHE A 10 -24.26 -7.08 1.32
N ALA A 11 -22.98 -7.33 1.61
CA ALA A 11 -22.32 -7.58 2.90
C ALA A 11 -21.63 -8.96 3.00
N VAL A 12 -20.56 -9.18 2.23
CA VAL A 12 -19.50 -10.14 2.61
C VAL A 12 -18.09 -9.62 2.25
N GLY A 13 -17.91 -8.78 1.21
CA GLY A 13 -16.57 -8.34 0.76
C GLY A 13 -15.83 -7.31 1.62
N GLY A 14 -16.51 -6.41 2.33
CA GLY A 14 -15.87 -5.26 3.00
C GLY A 14 -15.21 -5.52 4.36
N ALA A 15 -15.13 -6.77 4.84
CA ALA A 15 -14.63 -7.06 6.19
C ALA A 15 -13.13 -7.40 6.25
N ILE A 16 -12.47 -7.64 5.12
CA ILE A 16 -11.08 -8.10 5.06
C ILE A 16 -10.10 -6.91 5.01
N ILE A 17 -10.46 -5.82 4.33
CA ILE A 17 -9.62 -4.61 4.20
C ILE A 17 -9.52 -3.80 5.51
N GLY A 18 -10.53 -3.91 6.40
CA GLY A 18 -10.58 -3.12 7.64
C GLY A 18 -9.71 -3.61 8.80
N ALA A 19 -9.06 -4.78 8.70
CA ALA A 19 -8.30 -5.37 9.80
C ALA A 19 -6.87 -4.81 9.94
N VAL A 20 -6.24 -4.42 8.82
CA VAL A 20 -4.84 -3.96 8.78
C VAL A 20 -4.66 -2.56 9.38
N ALA A 21 -5.63 -1.66 9.20
CA ALA A 21 -5.52 -0.27 9.69
C ALA A 21 -5.91 -0.06 11.17
N MET A 22 -6.57 -1.03 11.82
CA MET A 22 -7.15 -0.83 13.16
C MET A 22 -6.16 -1.02 14.33
N PHE A 23 -4.99 -1.63 14.11
CA PHE A 23 -4.04 -1.93 15.19
C PHE A 23 -3.15 -0.73 15.59
N PHE A 24 -2.79 0.16 14.67
CA PHE A 24 -1.97 1.34 14.99
C PHE A 24 -2.68 2.40 15.85
N TYR A 25 -4.01 2.39 15.89
CA TYR A 25 -4.81 3.40 16.62
C TYR A 25 -4.91 3.18 18.14
N SER A 26 -4.52 2.01 18.65
CA SER A 26 -4.68 1.61 20.05
C SER A 26 -3.61 2.20 20.99
N GLU A 27 -2.37 2.37 20.52
CA GLU A 27 -1.22 2.65 21.40
C GLU A 27 -0.94 4.16 21.61
N VAL A 28 -1.29 5.03 20.65
CA VAL A 28 -0.86 6.45 20.65
C VAL A 28 -1.72 7.39 21.51
N SER A 29 -2.87 6.93 22.03
CA SER A 29 -3.82 7.81 22.75
C SER A 29 -3.63 7.93 24.27
N ARG A 30 -2.50 7.46 24.84
CA ARG A 30 -2.23 7.58 26.30
C ARG A 30 -1.04 8.49 26.65
N SER A 31 -1.42 9.72 26.98
CA SER A 31 -0.82 10.63 27.96
C SER A 31 0.52 11.31 27.66
N SER A 32 0.45 12.65 27.51
CA SER A 32 1.37 13.55 28.19
C SER A 32 0.79 14.98 28.24
N GLU A 33 0.47 15.45 29.46
CA GLU A 33 0.25 16.88 29.74
C GLU A 33 1.58 17.64 29.63
N PRO A 34 1.62 18.85 29.06
CA PRO A 34 2.88 19.60 28.92
C PRO A 34 3.28 20.29 30.23
N ILE A 35 4.46 19.95 30.74
CA ILE A 35 5.15 20.69 31.81
C ILE A 35 5.79 21.94 31.19
N ALA A 36 5.23 23.11 31.49
CA ALA A 36 5.81 24.39 31.11
C ALA A 36 7.12 24.66 31.88
N ARG A 37 8.26 24.73 31.17
CA ARG A 37 9.49 25.34 31.68
C ARG A 37 9.71 26.71 31.02
N GLN A 38 9.68 27.76 31.84
CA GLN A 38 10.20 29.07 31.49
C GLN A 38 11.73 29.05 31.54
N SER A 39 12.40 29.48 30.48
CA SER A 39 13.81 29.89 30.54
C SER A 39 13.94 31.37 30.20
N GLU A 40 14.41 32.14 31.17
CA GLU A 40 14.80 33.54 31.02
C GLU A 40 16.09 33.65 30.17
N VAL A 41 16.06 34.48 29.12
CA VAL A 41 17.25 34.91 28.37
C VAL A 41 17.62 36.33 28.82
N PRO A 42 18.88 36.61 29.20
CA PRO A 42 19.34 37.98 29.37
C PRO A 42 19.85 38.55 28.04
N SER A 43 19.31 39.73 27.73
CA SER A 43 19.72 40.63 26.66
C SER A 43 21.17 41.09 26.81
N SER A 44 21.90 41.16 25.69
CA SER A 44 22.91 42.21 25.50
C SER A 44 23.00 42.64 24.04
N SER A 45 22.79 43.94 23.83
CA SER A 45 22.93 44.66 22.58
C SER A 45 24.40 44.95 22.28
N SER A 46 24.76 44.98 20.99
CA SER A 46 25.72 45.97 20.49
C SER A 46 25.48 46.25 19.02
N ALA A 47 25.69 47.51 18.64
CA ALA A 47 25.20 48.15 17.44
C ALA A 47 26.24 48.22 16.32
N ALA A 48 25.70 48.24 15.09
CA ALA A 48 26.13 48.99 13.89
C ALA A 48 27.52 48.75 13.30
N THR A 49 27.57 48.49 11.98
CA THR A 49 28.12 49.42 10.97
C THR A 49 27.66 49.00 9.58
N ALA A 50 27.12 49.96 8.84
CA ALA A 50 26.69 49.84 7.44
C ALA A 50 27.85 50.04 6.47
N ILE A 51 27.95 49.20 5.44
CA ILE A 51 28.69 49.48 4.19
C ILE A 51 27.93 48.81 3.01
N ALA A 52 27.33 49.63 2.15
CA ALA A 52 27.06 49.32 0.74
C ALA A 52 28.33 49.70 -0.07
N PRO A 53 28.62 49.22 -1.31
CA PRO A 53 27.67 49.06 -2.42
C PRO A 53 27.96 47.94 -3.45
N ALA A 54 27.02 47.73 -4.39
CA ALA A 54 27.23 47.81 -5.86
C ALA A 54 26.21 46.96 -6.63
N THR A 55 25.35 47.65 -7.37
CA THR A 55 24.43 47.12 -8.38
C THR A 55 25.17 46.73 -9.66
N PRO A 56 24.70 45.71 -10.40
CA PRO A 56 24.77 45.75 -11.84
C PRO A 56 23.37 45.72 -12.47
N THR A 57 23.20 46.65 -13.38
CA THR A 57 22.09 46.88 -14.30
C THR A 57 21.90 45.68 -15.23
N SER A 58 20.67 45.18 -15.37
CA SER A 58 20.28 44.46 -16.59
C SER A 58 18.83 44.80 -17.00
N THR A 59 18.68 44.84 -18.32
CA THR A 59 17.57 45.34 -19.16
C THR A 59 16.21 44.66 -18.96
N PRO A 60 15.09 45.37 -19.18
CA PRO A 60 13.76 44.78 -19.11
C PRO A 60 13.42 44.02 -20.39
N ARG A 61 12.96 42.79 -20.25
CA ARG A 61 12.31 42.00 -21.30
C ARG A 61 10.80 42.25 -21.21
N SER A 62 10.21 42.76 -22.29
CA SER A 62 8.75 42.88 -22.44
C SER A 62 8.09 41.52 -22.33
N VAL A 63 7.17 41.36 -21.37
CA VAL A 63 6.17 40.29 -21.37
C VAL A 63 4.81 40.94 -21.65
N LEU A 64 4.13 40.40 -22.66
CA LEU A 64 2.80 40.77 -23.08
C LEU A 64 1.80 40.23 -22.06
N THR A 65 0.94 41.10 -21.55
CA THR A 65 -0.25 40.75 -20.77
C THR A 65 -1.37 40.25 -21.70
N PRO A 66 -2.10 39.18 -21.32
CA PRO A 66 -3.44 38.94 -21.82
C PRO A 66 -4.47 39.62 -20.92
N THR A 67 -5.39 40.31 -21.58
CA THR A 67 -6.48 41.12 -21.08
C THR A 67 -7.53 40.29 -20.31
N ALA A 68 -7.80 40.66 -19.07
CA ALA A 68 -8.97 40.21 -18.32
C ALA A 68 -10.25 40.85 -18.89
N ILE A 69 -11.24 40.01 -19.23
CA ILE A 69 -12.61 40.43 -19.53
C ILE A 69 -13.42 40.28 -18.23
N SER A 70 -13.61 41.38 -17.51
CA SER A 70 -14.63 41.48 -16.47
C SER A 70 -16.02 41.63 -17.11
N ALA A 71 -16.90 40.66 -16.84
CA ALA A 71 -18.34 40.82 -17.04
C ALA A 71 -19.04 40.81 -15.67
N LEU A 72 -19.59 41.98 -15.33
CA LEU A 72 -20.52 42.22 -14.24
C LEU A 72 -21.88 41.54 -14.52
N VAL A 73 -22.38 40.72 -13.59
CA VAL A 73 -23.82 40.44 -13.43
C VAL A 73 -24.13 40.26 -11.92
N PRO A 74 -25.27 40.79 -11.42
CA PRO A 74 -25.45 41.12 -10.01
C PRO A 74 -26.13 40.03 -9.17
N SER A 75 -25.95 40.18 -7.85
CA SER A 75 -26.61 39.44 -6.78
C SER A 75 -28.13 39.62 -6.78
N GLU A 76 -28.88 38.52 -6.76
CA GLU A 76 -30.26 38.48 -6.28
C GLU A 76 -30.41 37.42 -5.19
N GLU A 77 -30.91 37.88 -4.04
CA GLU A 77 -31.49 37.06 -2.98
C GLU A 77 -32.70 36.28 -3.52
N LEU A 78 -32.82 35.00 -3.13
CA LEU A 78 -34.13 34.36 -3.01
C LEU A 78 -34.02 33.13 -2.10
N GLY A 79 -34.44 33.33 -0.85
CA GLY A 79 -34.76 32.23 0.05
C GLY A 79 -36.03 31.49 -0.42
N SER A 80 -36.03 30.18 -0.26
CA SER A 80 -37.25 29.37 -0.26
C SER A 80 -37.10 28.16 0.67
N PRO A 81 -38.18 27.75 1.36
CA PRO A 81 -38.13 26.88 2.53
C PRO A 81 -38.00 25.39 2.16
N LEU A 82 -37.35 24.64 3.05
CA LEU A 82 -37.28 23.17 3.00
C LEU A 82 -38.69 22.55 3.13
N PRO A 83 -38.99 21.47 2.38
CA PRO A 83 -40.23 20.71 2.53
C PRO A 83 -40.23 19.86 3.82
N PRO A 84 -41.41 19.48 4.34
CA PRO A 84 -41.54 18.79 5.63
C PRO A 84 -41.02 17.35 5.58
N GLN A 85 -40.29 16.96 6.63
CA GLN A 85 -39.82 15.59 6.84
C GLN A 85 -40.98 14.63 7.11
N ILE A 86 -40.99 13.49 6.42
CA ILE A 86 -41.89 12.36 6.65
C ILE A 86 -41.23 11.40 7.65
N PRO A 87 -41.92 10.93 8.70
CA PRO A 87 -41.32 10.03 9.68
C PRO A 87 -41.15 8.60 9.13
N PHE A 88 -39.98 8.00 9.38
CA PHE A 88 -39.72 6.57 9.16
C PHE A 88 -40.51 5.70 10.15
N PRO A 89 -41.12 4.58 9.71
CA PRO A 89 -41.71 3.60 10.62
C PRO A 89 -40.61 2.74 11.28
N SER A 90 -40.80 2.45 12.57
CA SER A 90 -39.94 1.55 13.37
C SER A 90 -39.97 0.10 12.85
N PRO A 91 -38.86 -0.65 12.95
CA PRO A 91 -38.85 -2.06 12.58
C PRO A 91 -39.56 -2.93 13.64
N VAL A 92 -40.39 -3.83 13.14
CA VAL A 92 -41.14 -4.84 13.90
C VAL A 92 -40.29 -6.11 14.06
N GLY A 93 -40.06 -6.52 15.31
CA GLY A 93 -40.05 -7.92 15.76
C GLY A 93 -38.77 -8.75 15.56
N GLN A 94 -37.87 -8.71 16.54
CA GLN A 94 -36.88 -9.79 16.74
C GLN A 94 -37.56 -11.04 17.31
N ARG A 95 -37.40 -12.18 16.64
CA ARG A 95 -37.64 -13.52 17.22
C ARG A 95 -36.32 -14.07 17.73
N THR A 96 -36.28 -14.48 18.99
CA THR A 96 -35.22 -15.32 19.55
C THR A 96 -35.46 -16.79 19.18
N PHE A 97 -34.40 -17.50 18.80
CA PHE A 97 -34.39 -18.96 18.63
C PHE A 97 -33.56 -19.61 19.75
N GLU A 98 -34.06 -20.73 20.27
CA GLU A 98 -33.35 -21.57 21.25
C GLU A 98 -32.39 -22.57 20.55
N PRO A 99 -31.31 -23.01 21.24
CA PRO A 99 -30.28 -23.87 20.65
C PRO A 99 -30.57 -25.35 20.85
N GLY A 100 -30.45 -26.13 19.75
CA GLY A 100 -30.21 -27.57 19.83
C GLY A 100 -31.15 -28.45 19.01
N GLU A 101 -31.00 -28.44 17.67
CA GLU A 101 -31.22 -29.59 16.78
C GLU A 101 -30.81 -29.19 15.35
N ARG A 102 -29.86 -29.92 14.74
CA ARG A 102 -29.45 -29.72 13.33
C ARG A 102 -30.27 -30.63 12.41
N PRO A 103 -31.09 -30.07 11.50
CA PRO A 103 -31.30 -30.67 10.19
C PRO A 103 -30.29 -30.08 9.20
N THR A 104 -29.60 -30.93 8.44
CA THR A 104 -28.91 -30.49 7.21
C THR A 104 -29.97 -30.08 6.20
N VAL A 105 -30.24 -28.78 6.14
CA VAL A 105 -31.00 -28.13 5.08
C VAL A 105 -30.00 -27.80 3.97
N PRO A 106 -30.29 -28.10 2.68
CA PRO A 106 -29.50 -27.57 1.58
C PRO A 106 -29.44 -26.04 1.73
N SER A 107 -28.27 -25.43 1.59
CA SER A 107 -28.18 -23.97 1.68
C SER A 107 -29.08 -23.38 0.59
N THR A 108 -29.66 -22.20 0.83
CA THR A 108 -30.58 -21.55 -0.11
C THR A 108 -30.00 -21.34 -1.51
N GLN A 109 -28.67 -21.43 -1.68
CA GLN A 109 -27.98 -21.40 -2.97
C GLN A 109 -28.35 -22.58 -3.89
N ASP A 110 -28.59 -23.79 -3.35
CA ASP A 110 -28.95 -24.97 -4.15
C ASP A 110 -30.30 -24.81 -4.87
N PHE A 111 -31.23 -24.03 -4.29
CA PHE A 111 -32.57 -23.84 -4.83
C PHE A 111 -32.66 -22.79 -5.94
N ASP A 112 -31.74 -21.82 -5.96
CA ASP A 112 -31.70 -20.78 -6.98
C ASP A 112 -30.89 -21.25 -8.20
N ALA A 113 -29.81 -22.01 -8.00
CA ALA A 113 -29.08 -22.71 -9.06
C ALA A 113 -30.00 -23.68 -9.84
N LEU A 114 -30.83 -24.47 -9.15
CA LEU A 114 -31.80 -25.38 -9.78
C LEU A 114 -32.91 -24.66 -10.57
N ARG A 115 -33.31 -23.46 -10.14
CA ARG A 115 -34.32 -22.66 -10.86
C ARG A 115 -33.73 -22.01 -12.09
N ALA A 116 -32.55 -21.39 -11.98
CA ALA A 116 -31.82 -20.79 -13.09
C ALA A 116 -31.46 -21.85 -14.16
N ALA A 117 -30.97 -23.02 -13.74
CA ALA A 117 -30.73 -24.17 -14.61
C ALA A 117 -31.98 -24.60 -15.39
N SER A 118 -33.14 -24.69 -14.73
CA SER A 118 -34.40 -25.07 -15.38
C SER A 118 -34.91 -24.05 -16.41
N PHE A 119 -34.52 -22.79 -16.28
CA PHE A 119 -34.90 -21.71 -17.19
C PHE A 119 -33.91 -21.63 -18.36
N LEU A 120 -32.59 -21.74 -18.09
CA LEU A 120 -31.54 -21.84 -19.11
C LEU A 120 -31.72 -23.05 -20.03
N LEU A 121 -32.05 -24.23 -19.49
CA LEU A 121 -32.40 -25.43 -20.26
C LEU A 121 -33.54 -25.19 -21.28
N ARG A 122 -34.34 -24.14 -21.11
CA ARG A 122 -35.43 -23.77 -22.02
C ARG A 122 -35.09 -22.62 -22.97
N SER A 123 -34.15 -21.75 -22.62
CA SER A 123 -33.82 -20.54 -23.40
C SER A 123 -32.50 -20.63 -24.18
N ASN A 124 -31.49 -21.32 -23.64
CA ASN A 124 -30.21 -21.56 -24.30
C ASN A 124 -29.55 -22.84 -23.79
N GLU A 125 -29.98 -23.97 -24.36
CA GLU A 125 -29.53 -25.30 -23.98
C GLU A 125 -28.02 -25.51 -24.22
N GLU A 126 -27.47 -24.93 -25.28
CA GLU A 126 -26.04 -25.08 -25.61
C GLU A 126 -25.14 -24.42 -24.56
N THR A 127 -25.36 -23.14 -24.25
CA THR A 127 -24.57 -22.42 -23.23
C THR A 127 -24.68 -23.08 -21.86
N TYR A 128 -25.87 -23.57 -21.50
CA TYR A 128 -26.06 -24.30 -20.24
C TYR A 128 -25.24 -25.60 -20.18
N HIS A 129 -25.26 -26.42 -21.24
CA HIS A 129 -24.47 -27.65 -21.27
C HIS A 129 -22.98 -27.37 -21.28
N THR A 130 -22.53 -26.26 -21.88
CA THR A 130 -21.14 -25.82 -21.78
C THR A 130 -20.77 -25.50 -20.33
N ILE A 131 -21.55 -24.67 -19.63
CA ILE A 131 -21.30 -24.33 -18.20
C ILE A 131 -21.34 -25.60 -17.33
N ALA A 132 -22.36 -26.44 -17.49
CA ALA A 132 -22.49 -27.69 -16.74
C ALA A 132 -21.41 -28.73 -17.08
N GLY A 133 -20.73 -28.56 -18.22
CA GLY A 133 -19.66 -29.41 -18.70
C GLY A 133 -18.26 -29.00 -18.21
N LEU A 134 -18.11 -27.79 -17.65
CA LEU A 134 -16.84 -27.31 -17.10
C LEU A 134 -16.37 -28.24 -15.97
N PRO A 135 -15.08 -28.62 -15.89
CA PRO A 135 -14.59 -29.59 -14.90
C PRO A 135 -14.95 -29.19 -13.46
N TRP A 136 -14.74 -27.92 -13.10
CA TRP A 136 -15.02 -27.35 -11.79
C TRP A 136 -16.52 -27.17 -11.47
N VAL A 137 -17.42 -27.37 -12.43
CA VAL A 137 -18.87 -27.48 -12.21
C VAL A 137 -19.30 -28.95 -12.13
N ARG A 138 -18.83 -29.77 -13.08
CA ARG A 138 -19.19 -31.18 -13.23
C ARG A 138 -18.73 -32.02 -12.06
N ASP A 139 -17.51 -31.78 -11.58
CA ASP A 139 -16.85 -32.60 -10.56
C ASP A 139 -17.28 -32.21 -9.14
N GLY A 140 -18.12 -31.16 -9.03
CA GLY A 140 -18.72 -30.64 -7.81
C GLY A 140 -18.37 -29.17 -7.62
N VAL A 141 -19.36 -28.33 -7.40
CA VAL A 141 -19.17 -26.88 -7.21
C VAL A 141 -18.52 -26.64 -5.84
N SER A 142 -17.22 -26.34 -5.85
CA SER A 142 -16.48 -25.89 -4.67
C SER A 142 -16.94 -24.49 -4.22
N ARG A 143 -16.44 -24.01 -3.07
CA ARG A 143 -16.69 -22.63 -2.62
C ARG A 143 -16.23 -21.62 -3.68
N ILE A 144 -15.02 -21.79 -4.21
CA ILE A 144 -14.41 -20.95 -5.25
C ILE A 144 -15.25 -20.99 -6.54
N ALA A 145 -15.67 -22.18 -6.98
CA ALA A 145 -16.46 -22.37 -8.20
C ALA A 145 -17.90 -21.83 -8.14
N SER A 146 -18.47 -21.64 -6.95
CA SER A 146 -19.90 -21.32 -6.80
C SER A 146 -20.29 -19.94 -7.35
N GLY A 147 -19.46 -18.93 -7.08
CA GLY A 147 -19.62 -17.57 -7.59
C GLY A 147 -19.60 -17.50 -9.12
N PRO A 148 -18.50 -17.90 -9.79
CA PRO A 148 -18.39 -17.84 -11.24
C PRO A 148 -19.44 -18.69 -11.96
N ALA A 149 -19.81 -19.88 -11.45
CA ALA A 149 -20.87 -20.69 -12.08
C ALA A 149 -22.20 -19.93 -12.12
N GLN A 150 -22.57 -19.31 -11.00
CA GLN A 150 -23.81 -18.55 -10.88
C GLN A 150 -23.76 -17.29 -11.76
N SER A 151 -22.65 -16.56 -11.76
CA SER A 151 -22.47 -15.37 -12.61
C SER A 151 -22.55 -15.71 -14.10
N LEU A 152 -21.93 -16.79 -14.56
CA LEU A 152 -22.04 -17.25 -15.96
C LEU A 152 -23.46 -17.65 -16.34
N ILE A 153 -24.19 -18.29 -15.42
CA ILE A 153 -25.60 -18.62 -15.60
C ILE A 153 -26.44 -17.35 -15.74
N ASP A 154 -26.21 -16.35 -14.88
CA ASP A 154 -26.92 -15.09 -14.90
C ASP A 154 -26.62 -14.29 -16.17
N LEU A 155 -25.35 -14.25 -16.60
CA LEU A 155 -24.96 -13.67 -17.88
C LEU A 155 -25.65 -14.39 -19.04
N ALA A 156 -25.63 -15.72 -19.09
CA ALA A 156 -26.24 -16.50 -20.16
C ALA A 156 -27.76 -16.27 -20.29
N LEU A 157 -28.42 -15.90 -19.19
CA LEU A 157 -29.83 -15.55 -19.16
C LEU A 157 -30.14 -14.15 -19.74
N VAL A 158 -29.21 -13.22 -19.60
CA VAL A 158 -29.35 -11.83 -20.05
C VAL A 158 -28.75 -11.63 -21.45
N ASP A 159 -27.50 -12.06 -21.63
CA ASP A 159 -26.74 -11.99 -22.87
C ASP A 159 -25.96 -13.29 -23.10
N SER A 160 -26.59 -14.20 -23.85
CA SER A 160 -25.99 -15.50 -24.14
C SER A 160 -24.84 -15.46 -25.16
N ASP A 161 -24.71 -14.38 -25.94
CA ASP A 161 -23.58 -14.22 -26.84
C ASP A 161 -22.34 -13.84 -26.01
N ALA A 162 -22.47 -12.87 -25.10
CA ALA A 162 -21.41 -12.50 -24.16
C ALA A 162 -20.94 -13.69 -23.30
N ALA A 163 -21.88 -14.46 -22.73
CA ALA A 163 -21.53 -15.68 -21.99
C ALA A 163 -20.76 -16.70 -22.85
N ARG A 164 -21.12 -16.84 -24.13
CA ARG A 164 -20.42 -17.75 -25.06
C ARG A 164 -19.03 -17.27 -25.42
N GLU A 165 -18.80 -15.96 -25.51
CA GLU A 165 -17.45 -15.43 -25.69
C GLU A 165 -16.59 -15.66 -24.46
N LEU A 166 -17.11 -15.40 -23.25
CA LEU A 166 -16.37 -15.65 -22.02
C LEU A 166 -16.03 -17.15 -21.86
N LEU A 167 -16.98 -18.06 -22.14
CA LEU A 167 -16.75 -19.51 -22.10
C LEU A 167 -15.72 -20.04 -23.13
N ARG A 168 -15.17 -19.20 -24.01
CA ARG A 168 -14.08 -19.57 -24.94
C ARG A 168 -12.70 -19.34 -24.36
N MET A 169 -12.59 -18.65 -23.22
CA MET A 169 -11.31 -18.44 -22.54
C MET A 169 -10.73 -19.81 -22.14
N SER A 170 -9.46 -20.06 -22.46
CA SER A 170 -8.85 -21.37 -22.20
C SER A 170 -8.71 -21.67 -20.73
N TRP A 171 -8.48 -20.64 -19.92
CA TRP A 171 -8.36 -20.70 -18.45
C TRP A 171 -9.70 -20.98 -17.73
N LEU A 172 -10.84 -21.01 -18.44
CA LEU A 172 -12.10 -21.53 -17.87
C LEU A 172 -12.29 -23.03 -18.10
N ALA A 173 -11.49 -23.64 -18.98
CA ALA A 173 -11.76 -24.98 -19.52
C ALA A 173 -11.19 -26.13 -18.66
N ASP A 174 -10.32 -25.84 -17.71
CA ASP A 174 -9.65 -26.76 -16.80
C ASP A 174 -10.17 -26.63 -15.34
N GLU A 175 -9.29 -26.61 -14.34
CA GLU A 175 -9.68 -26.31 -12.95
C GLU A 175 -9.61 -24.79 -12.77
N ILE A 176 -10.54 -24.21 -12.01
CA ILE A 176 -10.58 -22.75 -11.81
C ILE A 176 -9.81 -22.37 -10.54
N SER A 177 -8.87 -21.44 -10.67
CA SER A 177 -8.16 -20.81 -9.55
C SER A 177 -9.05 -19.79 -8.82
N GLU A 178 -8.58 -19.23 -7.71
CA GLU A 178 -9.27 -18.13 -7.02
C GLU A 178 -9.27 -16.84 -7.86
N ASP A 179 -8.13 -16.51 -8.48
CA ASP A 179 -7.94 -15.35 -9.34
C ASP A 179 -8.83 -15.41 -10.60
N GLU A 180 -8.86 -16.57 -11.27
CA GLU A 180 -9.74 -16.81 -12.41
C GLU A 180 -11.22 -16.76 -12.03
N ALA A 181 -11.58 -17.25 -10.84
CA ALA A 181 -12.95 -17.19 -10.32
C ALA A 181 -13.37 -15.72 -10.07
N TRP A 182 -12.49 -14.93 -9.46
CA TRP A 182 -12.70 -13.50 -9.24
C TRP A 182 -12.82 -12.73 -10.56
N ALA A 183 -11.86 -12.90 -11.48
CA ALA A 183 -11.87 -12.27 -12.80
C ALA A 183 -13.13 -12.66 -13.60
N THR A 184 -13.59 -13.91 -13.52
CA THR A 184 -14.83 -14.35 -14.18
C THR A 184 -16.05 -13.57 -13.69
N VAL A 185 -16.17 -13.41 -12.37
CA VAL A 185 -17.29 -12.69 -11.76
C VAL A 185 -17.25 -11.22 -12.20
N SER A 186 -16.08 -10.59 -12.16
CA SER A 186 -15.87 -9.19 -12.55
C SER A 186 -16.13 -8.95 -14.05
N LEU A 187 -15.67 -9.84 -14.93
CA LEU A 187 -15.97 -9.79 -16.37
C LEU A 187 -17.46 -9.96 -16.65
N VAL A 188 -18.18 -10.79 -15.87
CA VAL A 188 -19.63 -10.89 -15.97
C VAL A 188 -20.31 -9.56 -15.59
N TYR A 189 -19.88 -8.90 -14.51
CA TYR A 189 -20.42 -7.60 -14.13
C TYR A 189 -20.18 -6.55 -15.22
N LEU A 190 -18.95 -6.48 -15.76
CA LEU A 190 -18.62 -5.61 -16.88
C LEU A 190 -19.46 -5.92 -18.13
N ALA A 191 -19.73 -7.19 -18.43
CA ALA A 191 -20.57 -7.59 -19.56
C ALA A 191 -22.04 -7.12 -19.40
N LEU A 192 -22.55 -7.11 -18.17
CA LEU A 192 -23.91 -6.70 -17.87
C LEU A 192 -24.06 -5.17 -17.81
N ASP A 193 -23.09 -4.47 -17.23
CA ASP A 193 -23.19 -3.03 -16.96
C ASP A 193 -22.59 -2.16 -18.07
N VAL A 194 -21.47 -2.59 -18.66
CA VAL A 194 -20.72 -1.86 -19.70
C VAL A 194 -20.35 -2.77 -20.88
N PRO A 195 -21.34 -3.31 -21.63
CA PRO A 195 -21.14 -4.37 -22.62
C PRO A 195 -20.14 -4.00 -23.72
N GLU A 196 -20.06 -2.73 -24.13
CA GLU A 196 -19.07 -2.29 -25.13
C GLU A 196 -17.63 -2.37 -24.61
N THR A 197 -17.41 -2.04 -23.33
CA THR A 197 -16.11 -2.17 -22.65
C THR A 197 -15.74 -3.64 -22.50
N PHE A 198 -16.67 -4.49 -22.05
CA PHE A 198 -16.46 -5.93 -21.97
C PHE A 198 -16.01 -6.53 -23.31
N GLN A 199 -16.68 -6.16 -24.42
CA GLN A 199 -16.32 -6.65 -25.75
C GLN A 199 -14.91 -6.23 -26.19
N ARG A 200 -14.36 -5.13 -25.66
CA ARG A 200 -12.96 -4.74 -25.90
C ARG A 200 -12.02 -5.55 -25.01
N LEU A 201 -12.33 -5.67 -23.72
CA LEU A 201 -11.52 -6.39 -22.75
C LEU A 201 -11.24 -7.82 -23.19
N ILE A 202 -12.25 -8.58 -23.61
CA ILE A 202 -12.09 -9.97 -24.07
C ILE A 202 -11.28 -10.14 -25.36
N THR A 203 -10.80 -9.04 -25.96
CA THR A 203 -9.90 -9.06 -27.12
C THR A 203 -8.46 -8.66 -26.77
N ILE A 204 -8.21 -8.25 -25.54
CA ILE A 204 -6.88 -7.89 -25.05
C ILE A 204 -6.11 -9.20 -24.77
N PRO A 205 -4.86 -9.36 -25.26
CA PRO A 205 -4.12 -10.62 -25.15
C PRO A 205 -4.03 -11.18 -23.73
N TRP A 206 -3.63 -10.34 -22.76
CA TRP A 206 -3.40 -10.77 -21.38
C TRP A 206 -4.68 -11.23 -20.66
N ILE A 207 -5.86 -10.74 -21.07
CA ILE A 207 -7.15 -11.26 -20.55
C ILE A 207 -7.45 -12.68 -21.06
N THR A 208 -6.79 -13.11 -22.14
CA THR A 208 -7.12 -14.35 -22.86
C THR A 208 -6.08 -15.45 -22.74
N ASP A 209 -4.86 -15.14 -22.28
CA ASP A 209 -3.74 -16.09 -22.22
C ASP A 209 -3.49 -16.70 -20.83
N GLY A 210 -4.16 -16.18 -19.81
CA GLY A 210 -4.17 -16.63 -18.42
C GLY A 210 -4.86 -15.57 -17.57
N ILE A 211 -5.00 -15.81 -16.27
CA ILE A 211 -5.27 -14.75 -15.28
C ILE A 211 -4.36 -15.03 -14.09
N ASP A 212 -3.46 -14.10 -13.79
CA ASP A 212 -2.75 -14.08 -12.52
C ASP A 212 -3.46 -13.17 -11.49
N GLU A 213 -2.85 -13.05 -10.30
CA GLU A 213 -3.39 -12.26 -9.20
C GLU A 213 -3.53 -10.77 -9.57
N ASP A 214 -2.49 -10.16 -10.11
CA ASP A 214 -2.46 -8.73 -10.48
C ASP A 214 -3.52 -8.42 -11.56
N GLU A 215 -3.64 -9.29 -12.56
CA GLU A 215 -4.65 -9.20 -13.60
C GLU A 215 -6.07 -9.34 -13.04
N ALA A 216 -6.29 -10.27 -12.10
CA ALA A 216 -7.59 -10.46 -11.46
C ALA A 216 -8.00 -9.23 -10.63
N TRP A 217 -7.07 -8.65 -9.86
CA TRP A 217 -7.29 -7.40 -9.13
C TRP A 217 -7.62 -6.25 -10.06
N ALA A 218 -6.84 -6.05 -11.13
CA ALA A 218 -7.09 -5.01 -12.12
C ALA A 218 -8.47 -5.15 -12.77
N ILE A 219 -8.89 -6.36 -13.16
CA ILE A 219 -10.22 -6.64 -13.73
C ILE A 219 -11.33 -6.35 -12.71
N GLY A 220 -11.14 -6.74 -11.45
CA GLY A 220 -12.07 -6.44 -10.36
C GLY A 220 -12.30 -4.94 -10.21
N SER A 221 -11.21 -4.19 -10.09
CA SER A 221 -11.24 -2.74 -9.90
C SER A 221 -11.78 -1.98 -11.10
N LEU A 222 -11.65 -2.51 -12.33
CA LEU A 222 -12.37 -1.96 -13.49
C LEU A 222 -13.90 -1.98 -13.31
N SER A 223 -14.45 -3.01 -12.65
CA SER A 223 -15.88 -3.09 -12.37
C SER A 223 -16.33 -2.01 -11.38
N ASP A 224 -15.49 -1.67 -10.40
CA ASP A 224 -15.76 -0.60 -9.44
C ASP A 224 -15.72 0.77 -10.13
N VAL A 225 -14.71 1.03 -10.97
CA VAL A 225 -14.64 2.24 -11.80
C VAL A 225 -15.84 2.32 -12.74
N ALA A 226 -16.26 1.22 -13.35
CA ALA A 226 -17.41 1.17 -14.26
C ALA A 226 -18.74 1.51 -13.55
N THR A 227 -18.88 1.12 -12.28
CA THR A 227 -20.05 1.44 -11.44
C THR A 227 -20.18 2.95 -11.22
N GLU A 228 -19.04 3.65 -11.10
CA GLU A 228 -19.01 5.11 -10.98
C GLU A 228 -19.20 5.79 -12.35
N SER A 229 -18.43 5.38 -13.36
CA SER A 229 -18.35 6.06 -14.65
C SER A 229 -17.97 5.12 -15.80
N GLN A 230 -18.94 4.84 -16.70
CA GLN A 230 -18.67 4.12 -17.95
C GLN A 230 -17.60 4.82 -18.81
N TYR A 231 -17.58 6.15 -18.84
CA TYR A 231 -16.56 6.88 -19.59
C TYR A 231 -15.15 6.66 -19.01
N ALA A 232 -15.03 6.58 -17.68
CA ALA A 232 -13.76 6.35 -17.00
C ALA A 232 -13.17 4.99 -17.40
N VAL A 233 -13.96 3.92 -17.29
CA VAL A 233 -13.50 2.57 -17.67
C VAL A 233 -13.18 2.48 -19.16
N GLU A 234 -14.00 3.09 -20.05
CA GLU A 234 -13.74 3.10 -21.50
C GLU A 234 -12.42 3.80 -21.85
N ARG A 235 -12.06 4.84 -21.10
CA ARG A 235 -10.81 5.57 -21.26
C ARG A 235 -9.64 4.79 -20.69
N LEU A 236 -9.80 4.16 -19.53
CA LEU A 236 -8.77 3.37 -18.87
C LEU A 236 -8.31 2.21 -19.77
N VAL A 237 -9.26 1.44 -20.33
CA VAL A 237 -8.95 0.33 -21.26
C VAL A 237 -8.44 0.80 -22.63
N SER A 238 -8.31 2.11 -22.85
CA SER A 238 -7.76 2.70 -24.08
C SER A 238 -6.33 3.17 -23.94
N TYR A 239 -5.76 3.16 -22.72
CA TYR A 239 -4.35 3.50 -22.52
C TYR A 239 -3.45 2.41 -23.11
N PRO A 240 -2.33 2.78 -23.77
CA PRO A 240 -1.43 1.80 -24.37
C PRO A 240 -0.90 0.78 -23.36
N TRP A 241 -0.46 1.25 -22.19
CA TRP A 241 0.08 0.45 -21.09
C TRP A 241 -0.92 -0.56 -20.53
N PHE A 242 -2.23 -0.28 -20.63
CA PHE A 242 -3.24 -1.25 -20.19
C PHE A 242 -3.39 -2.41 -21.19
N THR A 243 -2.99 -2.21 -22.45
CA THR A 243 -3.30 -3.15 -23.55
C THR A 243 -2.13 -4.03 -23.97
N ASP A 244 -0.89 -3.70 -23.57
CA ASP A 244 0.32 -4.46 -23.91
C ASP A 244 0.75 -5.45 -22.81
N GLY A 245 0.10 -5.40 -21.66
CA GLY A 245 0.25 -6.26 -20.48
C GLY A 245 -0.36 -5.54 -19.29
N ILE A 246 -0.36 -6.15 -18.11
CA ILE A 246 -0.48 -5.41 -16.86
C ILE A 246 0.71 -5.79 -16.00
N LEU A 247 1.52 -4.81 -15.67
CA LEU A 247 2.60 -4.93 -14.69
C LEU A 247 2.07 -4.67 -13.27
N PRO A 248 2.78 -5.09 -12.20
CA PRO A 248 2.33 -4.89 -10.82
C PRO A 248 2.00 -3.44 -10.46
N ASP A 249 2.79 -2.47 -10.93
CA ASP A 249 2.51 -1.04 -10.72
C ASP A 249 1.25 -0.57 -11.45
N GLU A 250 1.02 -1.09 -12.66
CA GLU A 250 -0.17 -0.78 -13.46
C GLU A 250 -1.43 -1.39 -12.83
N ALA A 251 -1.32 -2.61 -12.29
CA ALA A 251 -2.39 -3.23 -11.49
C ALA A 251 -2.69 -2.37 -10.26
N THR A 252 -1.65 -1.97 -9.52
CA THR A 252 -1.77 -1.07 -8.35
C THR A 252 -2.47 0.24 -8.70
N VAL A 253 -2.12 0.87 -9.83
CA VAL A 253 -2.80 2.07 -10.34
C VAL A 253 -4.30 1.80 -10.56
N VAL A 254 -4.65 0.72 -11.26
CA VAL A 254 -6.05 0.38 -11.54
C VAL A 254 -6.81 0.05 -10.26
N THR A 255 -6.17 -0.63 -9.32
CA THR A 255 -6.74 -0.98 -8.01
C THR A 255 -7.02 0.26 -7.17
N ALA A 256 -6.05 1.15 -7.01
CA ALA A 256 -6.23 2.39 -6.27
C ALA A 256 -7.36 3.26 -6.86
N LEU A 257 -7.48 3.32 -8.19
CA LEU A 257 -8.60 4.00 -8.86
C LEU A 257 -9.94 3.33 -8.55
N GLY A 258 -10.01 1.99 -8.61
CA GLY A 258 -11.21 1.23 -8.27
C GLY A 258 -11.65 1.43 -6.82
N SER A 259 -10.72 1.35 -5.86
CA SER A 259 -10.98 1.60 -4.45
C SER A 259 -11.51 3.01 -4.20
N MET A 260 -10.88 4.04 -4.78
CA MET A 260 -11.36 5.42 -4.66
C MET A 260 -12.72 5.63 -5.33
N SER A 261 -13.00 4.93 -6.43
CA SER A 261 -14.33 4.90 -7.06
C SER A 261 -15.38 4.27 -6.14
N TYR A 262 -15.05 3.17 -5.48
CA TYR A 262 -15.95 2.47 -4.57
C TYR A 262 -16.24 3.28 -3.29
N GLU A 263 -15.20 3.82 -2.64
CA GLU A 263 -15.31 4.47 -1.34
C GLU A 263 -15.91 5.89 -1.42
N LEU A 264 -15.43 6.70 -2.37
CA LEU A 264 -15.80 8.12 -2.47
C LEU A 264 -16.44 8.50 -3.80
N GLY A 265 -16.45 7.62 -4.80
CA GLY A 265 -16.84 7.99 -6.17
C GLY A 265 -15.89 9.05 -6.73
N ALA A 266 -14.58 8.85 -6.54
CA ALA A 266 -13.54 9.79 -6.94
C ALA A 266 -12.54 9.21 -7.96
N GLY A 267 -12.53 7.90 -8.20
CA GLY A 267 -11.57 7.28 -9.12
C GLY A 267 -11.69 7.81 -10.55
N ALA A 268 -12.91 8.16 -10.98
CA ALA A 268 -13.11 8.75 -12.31
C ALA A 268 -12.50 10.15 -12.47
N GLU A 269 -12.20 10.87 -11.37
CA GLU A 269 -11.64 12.22 -11.43
C GLU A 269 -10.21 12.24 -11.97
N PHE A 270 -9.46 11.15 -11.77
CA PHE A 270 -8.08 10.99 -12.24
C PHE A 270 -7.99 10.67 -13.73
N ILE A 271 -9.09 10.18 -14.33
CA ILE A 271 -9.08 9.72 -15.71
C ILE A 271 -8.90 10.91 -16.67
N GLY A 272 -7.85 10.82 -17.48
CA GLY A 272 -7.45 11.87 -18.41
C GLY A 272 -6.42 12.85 -17.86
N MET A 273 -5.96 12.68 -16.62
CA MET A 273 -4.74 13.34 -16.14
C MET A 273 -3.50 12.80 -16.87
N SER A 274 -2.47 13.63 -16.99
CA SER A 274 -1.29 13.33 -17.81
C SER A 274 -0.48 12.15 -17.29
N PHE A 275 -0.40 11.96 -15.97
CA PHE A 275 0.37 10.86 -15.38
C PHE A 275 -0.20 9.47 -15.70
N LEU A 276 -1.46 9.37 -16.15
CA LEU A 276 -2.01 8.12 -16.65
C LEU A 276 -1.70 7.87 -18.13
N GLU A 277 -1.02 8.78 -18.85
CA GLU A 277 -0.64 8.55 -20.25
C GLU A 277 0.48 7.50 -20.37
N SER A 278 1.32 7.39 -19.35
CA SER A 278 2.35 6.36 -19.15
C SER A 278 2.55 6.15 -17.66
N ILE A 279 2.54 4.92 -17.18
CA ILE A 279 2.75 4.63 -15.76
C ILE A 279 4.24 4.63 -15.46
N GLU A 280 4.66 5.58 -14.63
CA GLU A 280 5.99 5.62 -14.01
C GLU A 280 5.93 4.98 -12.60
N PRO A 281 7.07 4.46 -12.08
CA PRO A 281 7.10 3.81 -10.76
C PRO A 281 6.51 4.65 -9.62
N SER A 282 6.65 5.98 -9.67
CA SER A 282 6.09 6.89 -8.66
C SER A 282 4.56 7.02 -8.70
N ASP A 283 3.91 6.66 -9.81
CA ASP A 283 2.48 6.89 -10.02
C ASP A 283 1.62 5.92 -9.22
N ALA A 284 2.06 4.65 -9.14
CA ALA A 284 1.43 3.63 -8.31
C ALA A 284 1.44 4.06 -6.84
N ILE A 285 2.61 4.45 -6.32
CA ILE A 285 2.76 4.89 -4.92
C ILE A 285 1.99 6.20 -4.64
N ALA A 286 1.96 7.13 -5.60
CA ALA A 286 1.16 8.34 -5.49
C ALA A 286 -0.34 8.03 -5.38
N LEU A 287 -0.86 7.12 -6.20
CA LEU A 287 -2.26 6.72 -6.15
C LEU A 287 -2.60 5.89 -4.91
N MET A 288 -1.73 5.00 -4.45
CA MET A 288 -1.90 4.30 -3.16
C MET A 288 -1.96 5.30 -1.99
N SER A 289 -1.08 6.30 -1.97
CA SER A 289 -1.12 7.36 -0.96
C SER A 289 -2.45 8.12 -0.97
N LEU A 290 -2.98 8.42 -2.16
CA LEU A 290 -4.30 9.06 -2.30
C LEU A 290 -5.45 8.13 -1.92
N GLU A 291 -5.37 6.83 -2.22
CA GLU A 291 -6.31 5.80 -1.80
C GLU A 291 -6.37 5.71 -0.27
N PHE A 292 -5.22 5.61 0.40
CA PHE A 292 -5.15 5.59 1.87
C PHE A 292 -5.74 6.87 2.47
N LEU A 293 -5.44 8.04 1.91
CA LEU A 293 -6.10 9.28 2.31
C LEU A 293 -7.62 9.23 2.10
N SER A 294 -8.09 8.64 1.00
CA SER A 294 -9.51 8.53 0.69
C SER A 294 -10.27 7.73 1.73
N TYR A 295 -9.64 6.67 2.27
CA TYR A 295 -10.19 5.78 3.26
C TYR A 295 -10.00 6.29 4.71
N ASP A 296 -8.76 6.59 5.10
CA ASP A 296 -8.41 6.93 6.48
C ASP A 296 -8.72 8.39 6.85
N SER A 297 -8.62 9.31 5.89
CA SER A 297 -8.87 10.73 6.11
C SER A 297 -9.57 11.39 4.91
N PRO A 298 -10.86 11.07 4.65
CA PRO A 298 -11.61 11.62 3.51
C PRO A 298 -11.63 13.15 3.46
N ALA A 299 -11.43 13.83 4.61
CA ALA A 299 -11.31 15.29 4.67
C ALA A 299 -9.96 15.78 4.11
N ALA A 300 -8.86 15.08 4.41
CA ALA A 300 -7.54 15.37 3.85
C ALA A 300 -7.50 15.07 2.35
N PHE A 301 -8.06 13.93 1.91
CA PHE A 301 -8.22 13.61 0.50
C PHE A 301 -8.93 14.73 -0.27
N ARG A 302 -10.11 15.18 0.21
CA ARG A 302 -10.82 16.30 -0.44
C ARG A 302 -10.04 17.61 -0.43
N ARG A 303 -9.25 17.87 0.61
CA ARG A 303 -8.36 19.05 0.66
C ARG A 303 -7.32 18.97 -0.46
N VAL A 304 -6.65 17.82 -0.62
CA VAL A 304 -5.66 17.56 -1.68
C VAL A 304 -6.30 17.75 -3.06
N MET A 305 -7.42 17.09 -3.34
CA MET A 305 -8.11 17.18 -4.64
C MET A 305 -8.63 18.59 -4.95
N SER A 306 -8.90 19.40 -3.93
CA SER A 306 -9.30 20.81 -4.09
C SER A 306 -8.13 21.79 -4.21
N HIS A 307 -6.89 21.32 -4.05
CA HIS A 307 -5.72 22.19 -4.04
C HIS A 307 -5.43 22.72 -5.46
N PRO A 308 -5.05 24.00 -5.63
CA PRO A 308 -4.81 24.59 -6.95
C PRO A 308 -3.73 23.90 -7.80
N SER A 309 -2.78 23.19 -7.19
CA SER A 309 -1.78 22.40 -7.93
C SER A 309 -2.33 21.08 -8.47
N VAL A 310 -3.39 20.53 -7.87
CA VAL A 310 -3.94 19.21 -8.25
C VAL A 310 -5.17 19.36 -9.15
N VAL A 311 -5.96 20.42 -8.96
CA VAL A 311 -7.26 20.61 -9.64
C VAL A 311 -7.15 20.67 -11.17
N ASP A 312 -6.01 21.13 -11.71
CA ASP A 312 -5.76 21.22 -13.15
C ASP A 312 -5.18 19.92 -13.73
N GLY A 313 -5.03 18.89 -12.90
CA GLY A 313 -4.47 17.58 -13.24
C GLY A 313 -3.13 17.33 -12.54
N ILE A 314 -2.84 16.06 -12.28
CA ILE A 314 -1.57 15.59 -11.71
C ILE A 314 -0.57 15.32 -12.84
N THR A 315 0.67 15.77 -12.64
CA THR A 315 1.82 15.51 -13.51
C THR A 315 2.83 14.55 -12.87
N ASP A 316 3.67 13.92 -13.67
CA ASP A 316 4.74 13.00 -13.23
C ASP A 316 5.75 13.70 -12.30
N ASP A 317 5.92 15.01 -12.45
CA ASP A 317 6.77 15.80 -11.55
C ASP A 317 6.18 15.89 -10.13
N GLU A 318 4.88 15.70 -9.97
CA GLU A 318 4.16 15.86 -8.70
C GLU A 318 3.93 14.55 -7.95
N THR A 319 4.02 13.40 -8.64
CA THR A 319 3.68 12.08 -8.08
C THR A 319 4.58 11.69 -6.90
N ALA A 320 5.87 12.00 -6.96
CA ALA A 320 6.78 11.81 -5.83
C ALA A 320 6.36 12.61 -4.57
N THR A 321 5.73 13.77 -4.74
CA THR A 321 5.21 14.55 -3.61
C THR A 321 3.87 14.00 -3.11
N LEU A 322 3.00 13.54 -4.01
CA LEU A 322 1.72 12.93 -3.66
C LEU A 322 1.91 11.60 -2.90
N ALA A 323 2.93 10.83 -3.27
CA ALA A 323 3.34 9.60 -2.60
C ALA A 323 3.61 9.79 -1.09
N LEU A 324 3.99 10.99 -0.64
CA LEU A 324 4.26 11.30 0.77
C LEU A 324 3.02 11.65 1.60
N LEU A 325 1.89 11.95 0.95
CA LEU A 325 0.80 12.66 1.64
C LEU A 325 0.06 11.81 2.68
N SER A 326 -0.08 10.50 2.46
CA SER A 326 -0.67 9.58 3.45
C SER A 326 0.18 9.50 4.72
N ASP A 327 1.48 9.28 4.57
CA ASP A 327 2.45 9.27 5.68
C ASP A 327 2.44 10.59 6.44
N VAL A 328 2.61 11.71 5.72
CA VAL A 328 2.62 13.05 6.33
C VAL A 328 1.30 13.41 6.99
N GLN A 329 0.16 12.93 6.49
CA GLN A 329 -1.12 13.15 7.14
C GLN A 329 -1.19 12.47 8.53
N ILE A 330 -0.49 11.36 8.73
CA ILE A 330 -0.41 10.66 10.02
C ILE A 330 0.60 11.37 10.92
N THR A 331 1.76 11.71 10.38
CA THR A 331 2.91 12.14 11.19
C THR A 331 2.96 13.65 11.45
N ASN A 332 2.73 14.47 10.41
CA ASN A 332 2.72 15.92 10.49
C ASN A 332 1.75 16.56 9.47
N PRO A 333 0.43 16.55 9.72
CA PRO A 333 -0.58 16.96 8.75
C PRO A 333 -0.51 18.46 8.35
N ASP A 334 0.22 19.28 9.10
CA ASP A 334 0.44 20.69 8.77
C ASP A 334 1.38 20.84 7.55
N MET A 335 2.16 19.81 7.22
CA MET A 335 3.11 19.85 6.09
C MET A 335 2.47 19.56 4.73
N MET A 336 1.24 19.02 4.69
CA MET A 336 0.59 18.67 3.42
C MET A 336 0.48 19.85 2.43
N ASP A 337 0.03 21.02 2.89
CA ASP A 337 -0.06 22.21 2.01
C ASP A 337 1.32 22.68 1.55
N THR A 338 2.36 22.45 2.37
CA THR A 338 3.73 22.83 1.99
C THR A 338 4.25 21.94 0.88
N LEU A 339 3.94 20.63 0.95
CA LEU A 339 4.27 19.65 -0.09
C LEU A 339 3.51 19.92 -1.39
N LEU A 340 2.22 20.24 -1.31
CA LEU A 340 1.41 20.54 -2.49
C LEU A 340 1.85 21.81 -3.25
N GLU A 341 2.62 22.70 -2.61
CA GLU A 341 3.21 23.87 -3.24
C GLU A 341 4.61 23.53 -3.77
N GLN A 342 4.67 23.12 -5.05
CA GLN A 342 5.90 22.67 -5.73
C GLN A 342 7.08 23.65 -5.62
N SER A 343 6.82 24.95 -5.48
CA SER A 343 7.90 25.93 -5.30
C SER A 343 8.65 25.81 -3.96
N ASN A 344 8.10 25.08 -2.99
CA ASN A 344 8.73 24.77 -1.70
C ASN A 344 9.49 23.44 -1.70
N VAL A 345 9.34 22.63 -2.75
CA VAL A 345 9.84 21.27 -2.80
C VAL A 345 11.05 21.17 -3.73
N GLN A 346 12.09 20.47 -3.28
CA GLN A 346 13.23 20.08 -4.09
C GLN A 346 13.20 18.57 -4.26
N ILE A 347 13.14 18.12 -5.51
CA ILE A 347 13.14 16.70 -5.88
C ILE A 347 14.46 16.40 -6.60
N GLU A 348 15.19 15.42 -6.09
CA GLU A 348 16.35 14.83 -6.75
C GLU A 348 16.01 13.40 -7.16
N ARG A 349 16.11 13.07 -8.45
CA ARG A 349 15.83 11.73 -8.98
C ARG A 349 17.09 11.06 -9.52
N ARG A 350 17.18 9.74 -9.39
CA ARG A 350 18.25 8.92 -9.97
C ARG A 350 17.74 7.51 -10.28
N SER A 351 17.85 7.10 -11.53
CA SER A 351 17.67 5.69 -11.90
C SER A 351 18.98 4.92 -11.69
N ILE A 352 18.88 3.73 -11.12
CA ILE A 352 19.98 2.79 -10.92
C ILE A 352 19.59 1.42 -11.48
N GLU A 353 20.58 0.67 -11.98
CA GLU A 353 20.39 -0.74 -12.34
C GLU A 353 20.92 -1.60 -11.17
N LEU A 354 20.05 -2.46 -10.65
CA LEU A 354 20.33 -3.44 -9.62
C LEU A 354 20.48 -4.84 -10.23
N PRO A 355 21.40 -5.68 -9.72
CA PRO A 355 21.61 -7.04 -10.24
C PRO A 355 20.37 -7.95 -10.29
N LEU A 356 19.45 -7.83 -9.33
CA LEU A 356 18.28 -8.71 -9.21
C LEU A 356 16.97 -8.03 -9.60
N ALA A 357 16.70 -6.81 -9.11
CA ALA A 357 15.48 -6.06 -9.42
C ALA A 357 15.49 -5.41 -10.82
N GLY A 358 16.67 -5.18 -11.41
CA GLY A 358 16.78 -4.44 -12.66
C GLY A 358 16.73 -2.92 -12.44
N ASP A 359 15.93 -2.21 -13.24
CA ASP A 359 15.84 -0.75 -13.19
C ASP A 359 15.02 -0.31 -11.96
N VAL A 360 15.63 0.53 -11.11
CA VAL A 360 15.02 1.11 -9.90
C VAL A 360 15.20 2.62 -9.91
N GLU A 361 14.13 3.36 -9.64
CA GLU A 361 14.14 4.80 -9.47
C GLU A 361 14.24 5.20 -7.99
N LEU A 362 15.19 6.09 -7.70
CA LEU A 362 15.38 6.72 -6.40
C LEU A 362 14.94 8.19 -6.47
N ALA A 363 14.16 8.63 -5.50
CA ALA A 363 13.78 10.02 -5.33
C ALA A 363 14.09 10.52 -3.91
N ILE A 364 14.66 11.73 -3.81
CA ILE A 364 14.78 12.47 -2.55
C ILE A 364 13.96 13.74 -2.64
N VAL A 365 13.03 13.90 -1.69
CA VAL A 365 12.21 15.09 -1.51
C VAL A 365 12.72 15.88 -0.31
N ARG A 366 12.85 17.20 -0.47
CA ARG A 366 13.30 18.12 0.58
C ARG A 366 12.48 19.40 0.60
N LEU A 367 12.27 19.95 1.78
CA LEU A 367 11.69 21.29 1.95
C LEU A 367 12.74 22.40 2.09
N GLN A 368 14.01 22.04 2.27
CA GLN A 368 15.15 22.96 2.39
C GLN A 368 16.34 22.41 1.59
N PRO A 369 17.35 23.23 1.24
CA PRO A 369 18.56 22.73 0.62
C PRO A 369 19.25 21.67 1.49
N GLY A 370 19.57 20.53 0.87
CA GLY A 370 20.18 19.38 1.54
C GLY A 370 21.62 19.10 1.16
N ALA A 371 22.18 18.01 1.68
CA ALA A 371 23.52 17.56 1.37
C ALA A 371 23.60 16.84 0.02
N ALA A 372 24.63 17.17 -0.78
CA ALA A 372 24.85 16.54 -2.09
C ALA A 372 25.19 15.05 -2.02
N ARG A 373 25.62 14.56 -0.85
CA ARG A 373 26.00 13.16 -0.64
C ARG A 373 24.80 12.21 -0.45
N SER A 374 23.63 12.73 -0.06
CA SER A 374 22.52 11.91 0.44
C SER A 374 21.98 10.93 -0.61
N MET A 375 21.93 11.32 -1.88
CA MET A 375 21.57 10.39 -2.97
C MET A 375 22.63 9.29 -3.17
N GLY A 376 23.91 9.59 -2.94
CA GLY A 376 24.96 8.58 -2.95
C GLY A 376 24.85 7.59 -1.78
N LEU A 377 24.44 8.07 -0.60
CA LEU A 377 24.19 7.22 0.56
C LEU A 377 22.96 6.33 0.35
N LEU A 378 21.86 6.89 -0.18
CA LEU A 378 20.66 6.13 -0.53
C LEU A 378 20.98 5.03 -1.54
N GLU A 379 21.64 5.37 -2.65
CA GLU A 379 22.06 4.36 -3.65
C GLU A 379 22.95 3.27 -3.04
N SER A 380 23.88 3.64 -2.17
CA SER A 380 24.78 2.69 -1.48
C SER A 380 24.00 1.75 -0.56
N ALA A 381 23.05 2.26 0.21
CA ALA A 381 22.17 1.48 1.06
C ALA A 381 21.31 0.50 0.24
N VAL A 382 20.67 0.96 -0.83
CA VAL A 382 19.83 0.12 -1.71
C VAL A 382 20.62 -1.03 -2.32
N ARG A 383 21.80 -0.74 -2.87
CA ARG A 383 22.67 -1.78 -3.46
C ARG A 383 23.13 -2.80 -2.42
N PHE A 384 23.48 -2.33 -1.23
CA PHE A 384 23.89 -3.22 -0.15
C PHE A 384 22.74 -4.11 0.31
N THR A 385 21.55 -3.54 0.52
CA THR A 385 20.39 -4.30 1.00
C THR A 385 19.97 -5.38 0.00
N GLU A 386 19.94 -5.10 -1.31
CA GLU A 386 19.66 -6.14 -2.32
C GLU A 386 20.71 -7.28 -2.29
N ASP A 387 21.99 -6.92 -2.22
CA ASP A 387 23.08 -7.92 -2.13
C ASP A 387 23.00 -8.75 -0.84
N PHE A 388 22.70 -8.11 0.29
CA PHE A 388 22.56 -8.75 1.59
C PHE A 388 21.37 -9.71 1.64
N MET A 389 20.24 -9.32 1.05
CA MET A 389 19.03 -10.14 0.99
C MET A 389 19.16 -11.28 -0.02
N GLY A 390 19.91 -11.08 -1.11
CA GLY A 390 20.02 -12.05 -2.19
C GLY A 390 18.70 -12.32 -2.92
N GLU A 391 17.78 -11.35 -2.86
CA GLU A 391 16.49 -11.32 -3.54
C GLU A 391 16.31 -9.98 -4.26
N PRO A 392 15.48 -9.91 -5.33
CA PRO A 392 15.10 -8.64 -5.93
C PRO A 392 14.50 -7.69 -4.90
N LEU A 393 14.85 -6.41 -5.01
CA LEU A 393 14.16 -5.37 -4.25
C LEU A 393 12.64 -5.43 -4.52
N PRO A 394 11.77 -5.44 -3.49
CA PRO A 394 10.33 -5.64 -3.67
C PRO A 394 9.59 -4.44 -4.28
N THR A 395 10.33 -3.42 -4.71
CA THR A 395 9.82 -2.22 -5.38
C THR A 395 10.84 -1.76 -6.40
N ASN A 396 10.37 -1.10 -7.45
CA ASN A 396 11.18 -0.38 -8.43
C ASN A 396 11.23 1.14 -8.15
N PHE A 397 10.59 1.63 -7.08
CA PHE A 397 10.60 3.04 -6.66
C PHE A 397 10.91 3.17 -5.17
N LEU A 398 11.91 3.98 -4.83
CA LEU A 398 12.21 4.35 -3.45
C LEU A 398 12.17 5.85 -3.27
N LEU A 399 11.37 6.27 -2.30
CA LEU A 399 11.17 7.66 -1.97
C LEU A 399 11.69 7.96 -0.57
N LEU A 400 12.64 8.89 -0.49
CA LEU A 400 13.18 9.43 0.76
C LEU A 400 12.74 10.88 0.95
N PHE A 401 12.15 11.19 2.10
CA PHE A 401 11.72 12.52 2.47
C PHE A 401 12.52 13.03 3.67
N TYR A 402 13.25 14.13 3.49
CA TYR A 402 13.89 14.81 4.61
C TYR A 402 12.96 15.87 5.20
N ALA A 403 12.42 15.58 6.38
CA ALA A 403 11.41 16.42 7.01
C ALA A 403 11.32 16.23 8.53
N ASP A 404 10.87 17.30 9.19
CA ASP A 404 10.40 17.27 10.58
C ASP A 404 8.98 16.64 10.64
N ALA A 405 8.85 15.49 9.99
CA ALA A 405 7.66 14.65 9.90
C ALA A 405 7.93 13.25 10.47
N VAL A 406 9.08 13.04 11.13
CA VAL A 406 9.33 11.81 11.88
C VAL A 406 8.55 11.89 13.19
N VAL A 407 7.73 10.90 13.49
CA VAL A 407 6.92 10.86 14.73
C VAL A 407 7.87 10.66 15.91
N SER A 408 7.86 11.56 16.90
CA SER A 408 8.65 11.42 18.15
C SER A 408 10.18 11.34 17.96
N ASP A 409 10.93 10.93 18.99
CA ASP A 409 12.41 10.97 19.06
C ASP A 409 13.13 10.02 18.06
N TYR A 410 12.46 9.52 17.02
CA TYR A 410 13.05 8.67 16.00
C TYR A 410 13.83 9.49 14.96
N ALA A 411 14.87 8.87 14.40
CA ALA A 411 15.71 9.49 13.37
C ALA A 411 15.15 9.28 11.96
N GLY A 412 14.41 8.19 11.75
CA GLY A 412 13.76 7.80 10.51
C GLY A 412 12.47 7.01 10.76
N HIS A 413 11.68 6.84 9.69
CA HIS A 413 10.48 6.02 9.64
C HIS A 413 10.25 5.56 8.21
N ASN A 414 9.90 4.28 8.00
CA ASN A 414 9.42 3.75 6.74
C ASN A 414 7.95 3.31 6.87
N SER A 415 7.08 3.82 6.00
CA SER A 415 5.65 3.53 5.98
C SER A 415 5.26 2.39 5.02
N GLY A 416 6.23 1.83 4.30
CA GLY A 416 6.04 0.92 3.16
C GLY A 416 5.92 1.64 1.82
N LEU A 417 5.40 2.87 1.82
CA LEU A 417 5.31 3.71 0.60
C LEU A 417 6.50 4.65 0.46
N SER A 418 7.03 5.13 1.59
CA SER A 418 8.11 6.10 1.63
C SER A 418 8.91 6.00 2.91
N MET A 419 10.14 6.48 2.87
CA MET A 419 10.99 6.69 4.03
C MET A 419 11.02 8.17 4.37
N THR A 420 10.83 8.52 5.64
CA THR A 420 10.98 9.87 6.15
C THR A 420 12.14 9.89 7.14
N VAL A 421 13.08 10.82 6.98
CA VAL A 421 14.26 10.98 7.86
C VAL A 421 14.37 12.42 8.34
N HIS A 422 14.81 12.64 9.57
CA HIS A 422 14.92 13.99 10.12
C HIS A 422 15.95 14.83 9.32
N PRO A 423 15.71 16.13 9.07
CA PRO A 423 16.58 16.93 8.19
C PRO A 423 18.01 17.10 8.70
N ASP A 424 18.24 16.92 10.00
CA ASP A 424 19.58 17.01 10.61
C ASP A 424 20.54 15.92 10.08
N PHE A 425 20.01 14.81 9.54
CA PHE A 425 20.80 13.76 8.89
C PHE A 425 21.14 14.09 7.43
N ASP A 426 20.51 15.11 6.83
CA ASP A 426 20.80 15.60 5.46
C ASP A 426 21.88 16.71 5.47
N SER A 427 22.92 16.52 6.27
CA SER A 427 24.07 17.42 6.36
C SER A 427 25.33 16.77 5.76
N ASP A 428 26.37 17.57 5.49
CA ASP A 428 27.71 17.10 5.09
C ASP A 428 28.80 17.72 5.97
N ASP A 429 28.45 17.96 7.24
CA ASP A 429 29.39 18.38 8.27
C ASP A 429 29.92 17.17 9.06
N ASP A 430 30.83 17.44 10.00
CA ASP A 430 31.39 16.42 10.89
C ASP A 430 30.51 16.21 12.14
N SER A 431 29.18 16.40 12.02
CA SER A 431 28.25 16.18 13.13
C SER A 431 28.04 14.68 13.40
N ASP A 432 27.49 14.37 14.58
CA ASP A 432 27.16 12.99 14.93
C ASP A 432 26.00 12.50 14.03
N GLU A 433 25.02 13.36 13.75
CA GLU A 433 23.90 13.11 12.85
C GLU A 433 24.39 12.83 11.43
N ALA A 434 25.31 13.65 10.92
CA ALA A 434 25.94 13.45 9.62
C ALA A 434 26.64 12.08 9.53
N SER A 435 27.31 11.68 10.61
CA SER A 435 28.05 10.42 10.65
C SER A 435 27.12 9.21 10.75
N TYR A 436 25.93 9.40 11.33
CA TYR A 436 24.93 8.35 11.54
C TYR A 436 23.94 8.18 10.38
N ALA A 437 23.84 9.16 9.48
CA ALA A 437 22.95 9.10 8.31
C ALA A 437 23.07 7.81 7.46
N PRO A 438 24.27 7.25 7.17
CA PRO A 438 24.38 6.01 6.42
C PRO A 438 23.70 4.82 7.11
N TYR A 439 23.78 4.76 8.45
CA TYR A 439 23.13 3.71 9.25
C TYR A 439 21.61 3.81 9.14
N ILE A 440 21.05 5.00 9.35
CA ILE A 440 19.60 5.24 9.26
C ILE A 440 19.08 4.88 7.88
N LEU A 441 19.74 5.31 6.81
CA LEU A 441 19.29 5.00 5.46
C LEU A 441 19.32 3.50 5.16
N ALA A 442 20.30 2.75 5.65
CA ALA A 442 20.33 1.30 5.49
C ALA A 442 19.21 0.61 6.29
N HIS A 443 18.89 1.11 7.49
CA HIS A 443 17.76 0.64 8.29
C HIS A 443 16.44 0.84 7.56
N GLU A 444 16.15 2.08 7.13
CA GLU A 444 14.90 2.40 6.46
C GLU A 444 14.76 1.67 5.12
N VAL A 445 15.84 1.50 4.36
CA VAL A 445 15.81 0.72 3.10
C VAL A 445 15.53 -0.77 3.36
N ALA A 446 15.99 -1.32 4.48
CA ALA A 446 15.74 -2.72 4.81
C ALA A 446 14.24 -2.99 5.07
N HIS A 447 13.48 -2.01 5.53
CA HIS A 447 12.02 -2.15 5.71
C HIS A 447 11.26 -2.46 4.42
N TYR A 448 11.80 -2.21 3.22
CA TYR A 448 11.15 -2.71 1.98
C TYR A 448 11.06 -4.24 1.92
N TYR A 449 11.90 -4.99 2.65
CA TYR A 449 11.77 -6.44 2.85
C TYR A 449 11.05 -6.80 4.17
N TRP A 450 11.10 -5.89 5.14
CA TRP A 450 10.74 -6.11 6.55
C TRP A 450 9.72 -5.06 7.05
N ASN A 451 8.51 -5.06 6.52
CA ASN A 451 7.43 -4.15 6.93
C ASN A 451 6.05 -4.84 7.09
N ASN A 452 6.05 -6.18 7.04
CA ASN A 452 4.82 -6.99 6.97
C ASN A 452 4.83 -8.09 8.03
N SER A 453 5.29 -7.81 9.25
CA SER A 453 5.04 -8.72 10.36
C SER A 453 4.17 -8.04 11.39
N SER A 454 3.27 -8.82 12.00
CA SER A 454 2.60 -8.42 13.23
C SER A 454 3.59 -8.23 14.41
N GLN A 455 4.87 -8.54 14.17
CA GLN A 455 5.92 -8.72 15.15
C GLN A 455 6.96 -7.60 15.03
N LEU A 456 6.72 -6.45 15.67
CA LEU A 456 7.66 -5.31 15.64
C LEU A 456 9.12 -5.68 15.92
N TRP A 457 9.37 -6.64 16.81
CA TRP A 457 10.74 -7.06 17.13
C TRP A 457 11.43 -7.76 15.95
N LEU A 458 10.65 -8.42 15.10
CA LEU A 458 11.14 -9.09 13.91
C LEU A 458 11.49 -8.06 12.85
N ASP A 459 10.54 -7.19 12.47
CA ASP A 459 10.75 -6.21 11.40
C ASP A 459 11.86 -5.22 11.75
N GLU A 460 11.83 -4.66 12.96
CA GLU A 460 12.84 -3.69 13.39
C GLU A 460 14.20 -4.33 13.66
N GLY A 461 14.19 -5.55 14.21
CA GLY A 461 15.44 -6.30 14.40
C GLY A 461 16.09 -6.71 13.08
N ALA A 462 15.28 -7.08 12.09
CA ALA A 462 15.71 -7.46 10.76
C ALA A 462 16.20 -6.25 9.96
N ALA A 463 15.55 -5.10 10.08
CA ALA A 463 16.06 -3.86 9.50
C ALA A 463 17.38 -3.43 10.15
N GLU A 464 17.47 -3.57 11.48
CA GLU A 464 18.65 -3.10 12.20
C GLU A 464 19.90 -3.98 11.98
N ILE A 465 19.77 -5.29 11.84
CA ILE A 465 20.94 -6.12 11.52
C ILE A 465 21.52 -5.75 10.14
N VAL A 466 20.67 -5.36 9.17
CA VAL A 466 21.14 -4.88 7.86
C VAL A 466 21.94 -3.59 8.02
N SER A 467 21.45 -2.62 8.81
CA SER A 467 22.16 -1.35 9.04
C SER A 467 23.48 -1.52 9.79
N ILE A 468 23.53 -2.43 10.77
CA ILE A 468 24.75 -2.81 11.49
C ILE A 468 25.79 -3.39 10.52
N VAL A 469 25.43 -4.40 9.72
CA VAL A 469 26.40 -5.02 8.79
C VAL A 469 26.82 -4.05 7.70
N TYR A 470 25.92 -3.16 7.25
CA TYR A 470 26.26 -2.09 6.32
C TYR A 470 27.30 -1.13 6.90
N GLU A 471 27.10 -0.64 8.13
CA GLU A 471 28.04 0.25 8.80
C GLU A 471 29.40 -0.44 9.03
N GLU A 472 29.41 -1.69 9.48
CA GLU A 472 30.64 -2.47 9.66
C GLU A 472 31.41 -2.64 8.34
N THR A 473 30.70 -2.92 7.25
CA THR A 473 31.29 -3.13 5.92
C THR A 473 31.84 -1.83 5.35
N THR A 474 31.15 -0.71 5.54
CA THR A 474 31.53 0.58 4.95
C THR A 474 32.60 1.31 5.76
N THR A 475 32.58 1.20 7.08
CA THR A 475 33.53 1.91 7.97
C THR A 475 34.71 1.04 8.41
N GLY A 476 34.55 -0.28 8.39
CA GLY A 476 35.49 -1.23 8.97
C GLY A 476 35.55 -1.19 10.50
N GLN A 477 34.63 -0.48 11.15
CA GLN A 477 34.49 -0.41 12.61
C GLN A 477 33.34 -1.30 13.04
N GLU A 478 33.43 -1.90 14.24
CA GLU A 478 32.27 -2.57 14.84
C GLU A 478 31.17 -1.52 15.05
N ALA A 479 30.03 -1.70 14.39
CA ALA A 479 28.91 -0.79 14.46
C ALA A 479 28.40 -0.76 15.91
N MET A 480 28.12 0.44 16.43
CA MET A 480 27.70 0.54 17.83
C MET A 480 26.29 0.03 18.08
N GLY A 481 25.46 -0.08 17.03
CA GLY A 481 24.08 -0.59 17.01
C GLY A 481 23.12 0.02 18.04
N GLY A 482 21.82 0.03 17.76
CA GLY A 482 20.81 0.31 18.79
C GLY A 482 20.82 -0.70 19.96
N ALA A 483 21.57 -1.81 19.82
CA ALA A 483 21.75 -2.84 20.84
C ALA A 483 22.22 -2.32 22.21
N ASN A 484 22.89 -1.16 22.26
CA ASN A 484 23.40 -0.54 23.49
C ASN A 484 22.47 0.51 24.11
N THR A 485 21.44 0.98 23.41
CA THR A 485 20.65 2.16 23.82
C THR A 485 19.46 1.82 24.72
N TYR A 486 18.82 0.65 24.58
CA TYR A 486 17.64 0.32 25.39
C TYR A 486 17.87 -0.90 26.32
N LEU A 487 17.77 -0.63 27.62
CA LEU A 487 17.83 -1.64 28.70
C LEU A 487 16.48 -2.32 28.87
N CYS A 488 16.07 -3.12 27.88
CA CYS A 488 14.80 -3.83 27.90
C CYS A 488 14.87 -5.23 28.53
N ALA A 489 13.69 -5.78 28.85
CA ALA A 489 13.54 -7.06 29.53
C ALA A 489 14.18 -8.22 28.75
N TYR A 490 14.72 -9.18 29.49
CA TYR A 490 15.58 -10.24 28.97
C TYR A 490 14.76 -11.47 28.58
N ALA A 491 15.01 -12.00 27.38
CA ALA A 491 14.63 -13.36 27.02
C ALA A 491 15.84 -14.29 27.18
N ALA A 492 15.65 -15.43 27.86
CA ALA A 492 16.70 -16.43 28.01
C ALA A 492 16.74 -17.44 26.86
N ASP A 493 15.65 -17.52 26.09
CA ASP A 493 15.42 -18.45 24.99
C ASP A 493 14.32 -17.90 24.05
N LEU A 494 14.04 -18.59 22.94
CA LEU A 494 12.99 -18.22 21.98
C LEU A 494 11.59 -18.16 22.62
N THR A 495 11.32 -18.96 23.65
CA THR A 495 10.02 -18.95 24.36
C THR A 495 9.87 -17.68 25.21
N GLY A 496 10.99 -17.16 25.74
CA GLY A 496 11.05 -15.86 26.39
C GLY A 496 10.76 -14.71 25.44
N VAL A 497 11.17 -14.80 24.16
CA VAL A 497 10.86 -13.80 23.12
C VAL A 497 9.35 -13.74 22.88
N GLU A 498 8.71 -14.89 22.64
CA GLU A 498 7.25 -15.03 22.47
C GLU A 498 6.47 -14.44 23.66
N GLN A 499 6.93 -14.65 24.90
CA GLN A 499 6.23 -14.16 26.09
C GLN A 499 6.41 -12.67 26.33
N LEU A 500 7.49 -12.08 25.83
CA LEU A 500 7.74 -10.65 25.95
C LEU A 500 6.84 -9.86 25.00
N GLU A 501 6.61 -10.39 23.80
CA GLU A 501 5.77 -9.82 22.74
C GLU A 501 4.43 -9.24 23.25
N GLU A 502 3.69 -9.98 24.08
CA GLU A 502 2.39 -9.53 24.63
C GLU A 502 2.48 -8.29 25.55
N THR A 503 3.68 -7.84 25.91
CA THR A 503 3.91 -6.84 26.97
C THR A 503 4.95 -5.76 26.67
N LEU A 504 5.65 -5.82 25.54
CA LEU A 504 6.75 -4.90 25.25
C LEU A 504 6.26 -3.57 24.66
N ALA A 505 6.81 -2.46 25.15
CA ALA A 505 6.77 -1.18 24.47
C ALA A 505 7.75 -1.20 23.26
N GLY A 506 7.48 -0.39 22.23
CA GLY A 506 8.21 -0.37 20.95
C GLY A 506 9.74 -0.43 21.07
N ASP A 507 10.36 0.41 21.91
CA ASP A 507 11.82 0.44 22.12
C ASP A 507 12.43 -0.92 22.52
N CYS A 508 11.64 -1.75 23.20
CA CYS A 508 12.09 -3.08 23.60
C CYS A 508 11.99 -4.12 22.50
N ALA A 509 11.07 -3.93 21.55
CA ALA A 509 10.97 -4.77 20.37
C ALA A 509 12.24 -4.61 19.51
N TYR A 510 12.66 -3.37 19.24
CA TYR A 510 13.93 -3.05 18.55
C TYR A 510 15.13 -3.77 19.19
N SER A 511 15.38 -3.51 20.48
CA SER A 511 16.56 -4.07 21.14
C SER A 511 16.56 -5.59 21.24
N LEU A 512 15.38 -6.21 21.34
CA LEU A 512 15.27 -7.66 21.36
C LEU A 512 15.62 -8.25 19.98
N GLY A 513 15.03 -7.71 18.92
CA GLY A 513 15.27 -8.08 17.54
C GLY A 513 16.72 -7.91 17.12
N THR A 514 17.29 -6.72 17.32
CA THR A 514 18.68 -6.40 16.98
C THR A 514 19.63 -7.42 17.59
N ARG A 515 19.49 -7.69 18.90
CA ARG A 515 20.37 -8.63 19.60
C ARG A 515 20.21 -10.05 19.10
N PHE A 516 18.96 -10.48 18.87
CA PHE A 516 18.67 -11.81 18.37
C PHE A 516 19.34 -12.05 17.01
N PHE A 517 19.09 -11.17 16.03
CA PHE A 517 19.64 -11.34 14.69
C PHE A 517 21.16 -11.13 14.64
N LEU A 518 21.72 -10.21 15.43
CA LEU A 518 23.16 -10.03 15.52
C LEU A 518 23.87 -11.27 16.05
N ASP A 519 23.30 -11.94 17.04
CA ASP A 519 23.88 -13.17 17.58
C ASP A 519 23.75 -14.35 16.61
N LEU A 520 22.63 -14.44 15.89
CA LEU A 520 22.51 -15.40 14.79
C LEU A 520 23.59 -15.15 13.74
N TYR A 521 23.77 -13.90 13.30
CA TYR A 521 24.77 -13.52 12.32
C TYR A 521 26.19 -13.90 12.78
N ARG A 522 26.53 -13.59 14.03
CA ARG A 522 27.84 -13.92 14.63
C ARG A 522 28.05 -15.43 14.82
N THR A 523 26.99 -16.18 15.11
CA THR A 523 27.07 -17.62 15.40
C THR A 523 27.16 -18.46 14.14
N LEU A 524 26.32 -18.15 13.15
CA LEU A 524 26.22 -18.91 11.88
C LEU A 524 27.28 -18.45 10.87
N GLY A 525 27.71 -17.20 10.96
CA GLY A 525 28.51 -16.55 9.92
C GLY A 525 27.64 -16.10 8.74
N GLU A 526 28.20 -15.21 7.93
CA GLU A 526 27.51 -14.48 6.87
C GLU A 526 26.71 -15.38 5.91
N GLU A 527 27.35 -16.39 5.31
CA GLU A 527 26.72 -17.23 4.28
C GLU A 527 25.53 -18.06 4.80
N GLU A 528 25.64 -18.61 6.02
CA GLU A 528 24.56 -19.40 6.62
C GLU A 528 23.45 -18.50 7.16
N TYR A 529 23.82 -17.35 7.73
CA TYR A 529 22.85 -16.34 8.18
C TYR A 529 22.02 -15.79 7.02
N GLN A 530 22.66 -15.29 5.96
CA GLN A 530 21.95 -14.68 4.82
C GLN A 530 20.99 -15.67 4.17
N ARG A 531 21.38 -16.95 4.07
CA ARG A 531 20.49 -18.00 3.58
C ARG A 531 19.23 -18.14 4.46
N GLY A 532 19.40 -18.27 5.78
CA GLY A 532 18.25 -18.39 6.68
C GLY A 532 17.42 -17.10 6.76
N PHE A 533 18.05 -15.93 6.65
CA PHE A 533 17.38 -14.64 6.65
C PHE A 533 16.53 -14.43 5.39
N ARG A 534 17.06 -14.83 4.24
CA ARG A 534 16.33 -14.89 2.97
C ARG A 534 15.17 -15.90 3.02
N ASP A 535 15.42 -17.11 3.51
CA ASP A 535 14.37 -18.13 3.65
C ASP A 535 13.23 -17.63 4.56
N LEU A 536 13.55 -16.90 5.62
CA LEU A 536 12.57 -16.26 6.50
C LEU A 536 11.76 -15.17 5.78
N TYR A 537 12.40 -14.38 4.93
CA TYR A 537 11.70 -13.39 4.10
C TYR A 537 10.72 -14.08 3.14
N LEU A 538 11.17 -15.09 2.41
CA LEU A 538 10.35 -15.82 1.43
C LEU A 538 9.15 -16.54 2.07
N MET A 539 9.31 -17.06 3.29
CA MET A 539 8.17 -17.62 4.04
C MET A 539 7.08 -16.58 4.31
N GLY A 540 7.41 -15.29 4.43
CA GLY A 540 6.41 -14.23 4.58
C GLY A 540 5.75 -13.81 3.27
N VAL A 541 6.42 -14.00 2.14
CA VAL A 541 5.87 -13.66 0.80
C VAL A 541 4.82 -14.67 0.37
N ASP A 542 5.00 -15.95 0.71
CA ASP A 542 4.08 -17.04 0.34
C ASP A 542 2.82 -17.13 1.23
N ILE A 543 2.78 -16.43 2.39
CA ILE A 543 1.65 -16.45 3.33
C ILE A 543 0.77 -15.23 3.08
N LEU A 544 0.08 -15.22 1.94
CA LEU A 544 -1.20 -14.53 1.81
C LEU A 544 -2.30 -15.47 2.32
N ASP A 545 -2.15 -16.00 3.55
CA ASP A 545 -3.27 -16.67 4.22
C ASP A 545 -4.24 -15.57 4.67
N PRO A 546 -5.46 -15.49 4.10
CA PRO A 546 -6.43 -14.47 4.49
C PRO A 546 -6.88 -14.60 5.95
N GLU A 547 -6.57 -15.71 6.64
CA GLU A 547 -6.84 -15.88 8.08
C GLU A 547 -5.71 -15.37 8.99
N ASP A 548 -4.48 -15.21 8.50
CA ASP A 548 -3.33 -14.69 9.27
C ASP A 548 -2.24 -14.10 8.34
N PRO A 549 -2.51 -12.96 7.68
CA PRO A 549 -1.62 -12.36 6.67
C PRO A 549 -0.28 -11.86 7.24
N ASP A 550 -0.10 -11.92 8.56
CA ASP A 550 1.01 -11.26 9.28
C ASP A 550 1.89 -12.25 10.05
N ALA A 551 1.80 -13.55 9.76
CA ALA A 551 2.23 -14.61 10.66
C ALA A 551 3.75 -14.89 10.68
N ARG A 552 4.63 -13.99 10.24
CA ARG A 552 6.08 -14.17 10.46
C ARG A 552 6.38 -14.07 11.96
N GLY A 553 6.32 -15.22 12.62
CA GLY A 553 6.67 -15.40 14.00
C GLY A 553 7.90 -16.29 14.19
N ILE A 554 8.15 -16.59 15.45
CA ILE A 554 9.28 -17.39 15.92
C ILE A 554 9.37 -18.80 15.29
N ASP A 555 8.25 -19.39 14.86
CA ASP A 555 8.22 -20.71 14.23
C ASP A 555 8.81 -20.65 12.81
N HIS A 556 8.53 -19.59 12.06
CA HIS A 556 9.18 -19.32 10.76
C HIS A 556 10.68 -19.07 10.94
N VAL A 557 11.08 -18.33 11.98
CA VAL A 557 12.50 -18.16 12.32
C VAL A 557 13.17 -19.52 12.59
N ARG A 558 12.51 -20.42 13.32
CA ARG A 558 13.04 -21.77 13.58
C ARG A 558 13.20 -22.57 12.28
N GLU A 559 12.21 -22.50 11.40
CA GLU A 559 12.22 -23.22 10.13
C GLU A 559 13.32 -22.69 9.21
N ALA A 560 13.36 -21.38 9.00
CA ALA A 560 14.27 -20.71 8.08
C ALA A 560 15.75 -20.91 8.45
N PHE A 561 16.08 -20.85 9.73
CA PHE A 561 17.44 -21.08 10.21
C PHE A 561 17.73 -22.56 10.55
N GLY A 562 16.81 -23.48 10.27
CA GLY A 562 17.00 -24.92 10.45
C GLY A 562 17.22 -25.36 11.91
N PHE A 563 16.66 -24.63 12.87
CA PHE A 563 16.84 -24.94 14.28
C PHE A 563 16.09 -26.23 14.66
N SER A 564 16.84 -27.29 14.94
CA SER A 564 16.26 -28.49 15.56
C SER A 564 15.73 -28.16 16.96
N GLN A 565 14.80 -28.99 17.46
CA GLN A 565 14.27 -28.85 18.82
C GLN A 565 15.37 -28.93 19.90
N GLU A 566 16.52 -29.52 19.59
CA GLU A 566 17.70 -29.65 20.47
C GLU A 566 18.69 -28.47 20.32
N ALA A 567 18.71 -27.77 19.17
CA ALA A 567 19.55 -26.60 18.93
C ALA A 567 19.07 -25.33 19.69
N ARG A 568 17.87 -25.40 20.29
CA ARG A 568 17.21 -24.34 21.07
C ARG A 568 18.09 -23.75 22.18
N ASP A 569 19.00 -24.54 22.76
CA ASP A 569 19.76 -24.17 23.96
C ASP A 569 21.19 -23.66 23.67
N GLU A 570 21.66 -23.77 22.41
CA GLU A 570 23.06 -23.47 22.05
C GLU A 570 23.23 -22.17 21.24
N ILE A 571 22.26 -21.81 20.40
CA ILE A 571 22.38 -20.71 19.43
C ILE A 571 21.98 -19.36 20.00
N ILE A 572 21.12 -19.33 21.01
CA ILE A 572 20.87 -18.14 21.81
C ILE A 572 21.84 -18.20 22.99
N PRO A 573 22.89 -17.35 23.04
CA PRO A 573 23.73 -17.27 24.21
C PRO A 573 22.85 -17.10 25.45
N LYS A 574 23.22 -17.72 26.57
CA LYS A 574 22.53 -17.46 27.84
C LYS A 574 22.74 -16.00 28.20
N TRP A 575 21.82 -15.13 27.78
CA TRP A 575 21.97 -13.69 27.92
C TRP A 575 21.89 -13.31 29.41
N TYR A 576 23.03 -12.79 29.90
CA TYR A 576 23.29 -12.05 31.14
C TYR A 576 22.58 -12.50 32.42
N TRP A 577 23.00 -13.64 32.98
CA TRP A 577 22.68 -14.00 34.36
C TRP A 577 23.63 -13.39 35.41
N GLU A 578 24.57 -12.53 35.00
CA GLU A 578 25.48 -11.85 35.93
C GLU A 578 25.21 -10.35 35.90
N SER A 579 24.23 -9.90 36.71
CA SER A 579 24.36 -8.57 37.31
C SER A 579 25.68 -8.52 38.09
N PRO A 580 26.44 -7.41 38.05
CA PRO A 580 27.53 -7.18 39.01
C PRO A 580 27.02 -7.16 40.47
#